data_AF-A0A6A5JYA9-F1
#
_entry.id   AF-A0A6A5JYA9-F1
#
_cell.length_a   1.000
_cell.length_b   1.000
_cell.length_c   1.000
_cell.angle_alpha   90.00
_cell.angle_beta   90.00
_cell.angle_gamma   90.00
#
_symmetry.space_group_name_H-M   'P 1'
#
loop_
_entity.id
_entity.type
_entity.pdbx_description
1 polymer ?
#
loop_
_entity_poly.entity_id
_entity_poly.type
_entity_poly.pdbx_seq_one_letter_code
_entity_poly.pdbx_strand_id
1 'polypeptide(L)'
;MMWKIVRWDRIETEPIFERHLGVHELLVMLAPPKPHCAFGTACDSRPEGQERGPDICSWCKNMSFDALYKRAEAQADTRLLKRLIDAWMHQLERDNSERIRRGWPCLCASKDPEYRFHAWRRDFNPKDSRLCGTVRHRGQLCARCYRTAQEQECTWLAEFDGDRYGFPCVFEDHRLRRPVDANWKIGPLDAQGHPDPNWEKDPRRHGRCERARFKNQLCQKCFNRMCEIRGFGRYFDTEWGMLRGGMGV
;
A
#
# COMPACT_ATOMS: atom_id res chain seq x y z
N MET A 1 54.11 -17.60 -82.86
CA MET A 1 54.33 -18.60 -81.80
C MET A 1 53.37 -18.31 -80.64
N MET A 2 52.99 -19.20 -79.73
CA MET A 2 52.72 -20.66 -79.69
C MET A 2 52.56 -21.03 -78.20
N TRP A 3 51.46 -21.67 -77.78
CA TRP A 3 51.18 -22.18 -76.40
C TRP A 3 50.99 -21.07 -75.31
N LYS A 4 50.05 -21.12 -74.35
CA LYS A 4 49.61 -22.14 -73.36
C LYS A 4 50.72 -22.48 -72.35
N ILE A 5 50.58 -22.16 -71.04
CA ILE A 5 50.18 -23.05 -69.91
C ILE A 5 50.20 -22.16 -68.62
N VAL A 6 49.28 -22.08 -67.63
CA VAL A 6 48.07 -22.83 -67.16
C VAL A 6 48.41 -24.11 -66.37
N ARG A 7 48.27 -24.24 -65.03
CA ARG A 7 47.17 -23.84 -64.09
C ARG A 7 47.54 -24.15 -62.60
N TRP A 8 46.72 -23.70 -61.63
CA TRP A 8 46.70 -24.11 -60.18
C TRP A 8 47.95 -23.73 -59.35
N ASP A 9 47.91 -23.62 -58.00
CA ASP A 9 46.86 -23.93 -57.01
C ASP A 9 46.86 -22.94 -55.80
N ARG A 10 45.86 -23.07 -54.91
CA ARG A 10 45.65 -22.52 -53.53
C ARG A 10 46.66 -21.54 -52.89
N ILE A 11 46.23 -20.55 -52.11
CA ILE A 11 45.44 -20.69 -50.84
C ILE A 11 44.28 -19.67 -50.72
N GLU A 12 43.22 -20.07 -50.01
CA GLU A 12 41.98 -19.30 -49.74
C GLU A 12 42.00 -18.60 -48.36
N THR A 13 41.46 -17.37 -48.29
CA THR A 13 40.76 -16.72 -47.13
C THR A 13 40.28 -15.34 -47.59
N GLU A 14 39.21 -15.24 -48.39
CA GLU A 14 37.79 -15.13 -47.97
C GLU A 14 37.37 -13.71 -47.47
N PRO A 15 36.14 -13.24 -47.77
CA PRO A 15 35.81 -11.81 -47.73
C PRO A 15 35.15 -11.34 -46.43
N ILE A 16 35.13 -10.02 -46.23
CA ILE A 16 34.36 -9.37 -45.15
C ILE A 16 32.86 -9.58 -45.42
N PHE A 17 32.25 -10.49 -44.66
CA PHE A 17 30.83 -10.82 -44.82
C PHE A 17 29.95 -9.85 -44.02
N GLU A 18 29.21 -8.99 -44.72
CA GLU A 18 28.26 -8.04 -44.12
C GLU A 18 27.09 -8.76 -43.44
N ARG A 19 27.24 -9.10 -42.16
CA ARG A 19 26.11 -9.59 -41.36
C ARG A 19 25.16 -8.45 -41.03
N HIS A 20 24.06 -8.38 -41.77
CA HIS A 20 22.83 -7.75 -41.33
C HIS A 20 22.32 -8.45 -40.04
N LEU A 21 22.85 -8.04 -38.88
CA LEU A 21 22.27 -8.35 -37.57
C LEU A 21 20.94 -7.59 -37.47
N GLY A 22 19.85 -8.29 -37.78
CA GLY A 22 18.54 -7.69 -37.94
C GLY A 22 18.02 -7.04 -36.65
N VAL A 23 17.33 -5.92 -36.81
CA VAL A 23 16.66 -5.15 -35.74
C VAL A 23 15.73 -6.03 -34.87
N HIS A 24 15.32 -7.19 -35.39
CA HIS A 24 14.58 -8.23 -34.67
C HIS A 24 15.24 -8.75 -33.39
N GLU A 25 16.56 -8.94 -33.32
CA GLU A 25 17.18 -9.51 -32.10
C GLU A 25 17.18 -8.51 -30.93
N LEU A 26 17.37 -7.21 -31.20
CA LEU A 26 17.27 -6.15 -30.19
C LEU A 26 15.86 -6.00 -29.61
N LEU A 27 14.81 -6.36 -30.36
CA LEU A 27 13.43 -6.37 -29.88
C LEU A 27 13.11 -7.51 -28.90
N VAL A 28 13.94 -8.56 -28.84
CA VAL A 28 13.71 -9.71 -27.94
C VAL A 28 13.95 -9.34 -26.47
N MET A 29 14.79 -8.34 -26.18
CA MET A 29 15.20 -8.01 -24.81
C MET A 29 14.23 -7.12 -24.01
N LEU A 30 13.13 -6.64 -24.62
CA LEU A 30 12.19 -5.71 -23.95
C LEU A 30 10.70 -6.08 -24.06
N ALA A 31 10.37 -7.28 -24.53
CA ALA A 31 9.05 -7.84 -24.26
C ALA A 31 8.99 -8.30 -22.79
N PRO A 32 8.09 -7.78 -21.94
CA PRO A 32 7.80 -8.41 -20.66
C PRO A 32 7.37 -9.85 -20.95
N PRO A 33 7.81 -10.86 -20.15
CA PRO A 33 7.33 -12.22 -20.34
C PRO A 33 5.79 -12.20 -20.34
N LYS A 34 5.17 -12.86 -21.32
CA LYS A 34 3.71 -12.91 -21.45
C LYS A 34 3.13 -13.21 -20.07
N PRO A 35 2.07 -12.53 -19.62
CA PRO A 35 1.55 -12.76 -18.28
C PRO A 35 0.92 -14.15 -18.24
N HIS A 36 1.72 -15.08 -17.74
CA HIS A 36 1.32 -16.42 -17.30
C HIS A 36 1.13 -16.34 -15.77
N CYS A 37 0.14 -17.04 -15.24
CA CYS A 37 -0.16 -17.04 -13.81
C CYS A 37 -0.26 -18.47 -13.30
N ALA A 38 0.20 -18.75 -12.08
CA ALA A 38 0.04 -20.08 -11.47
C ALA A 38 -1.43 -20.54 -11.40
N PHE A 39 -2.37 -19.59 -11.23
CA PHE A 39 -3.81 -19.80 -11.28
C PHE A 39 -4.35 -20.17 -12.69
N GLY A 40 -3.57 -20.01 -13.75
CA GLY A 40 -3.97 -20.33 -15.12
C GLY A 40 -5.31 -19.70 -15.52
N THR A 41 -6.26 -20.53 -15.92
CA THR A 41 -7.63 -20.14 -16.30
C THR A 41 -8.41 -19.46 -15.19
N ALA A 42 -8.08 -19.69 -13.91
CA ALA A 42 -8.69 -19.01 -12.76
C ALA A 42 -8.13 -17.58 -12.51
N CYS A 43 -7.54 -16.93 -13.51
CA CYS A 43 -6.91 -15.61 -13.40
C CYS A 43 -7.67 -14.53 -14.19
N ASP A 44 -8.73 -13.95 -13.60
CA ASP A 44 -9.65 -12.93 -14.17
C ASP A 44 -9.03 -11.61 -14.70
N SER A 45 -7.71 -11.55 -14.83
CA SER A 45 -6.97 -10.56 -15.62
C SER A 45 -7.42 -10.42 -17.08
N ARG A 46 -8.10 -11.44 -17.63
CA ARG A 46 -8.79 -11.46 -18.92
C ARG A 46 -9.89 -12.55 -18.89
N PRO A 47 -10.91 -12.52 -19.76
CA PRO A 47 -12.10 -13.39 -19.64
C PRO A 47 -11.81 -14.91 -19.63
N GLU A 48 -10.87 -15.37 -20.45
CA GLU A 48 -10.47 -16.77 -20.59
C GLU A 48 -9.40 -17.20 -19.56
N GLY A 49 -9.00 -16.30 -18.66
CA GLY A 49 -7.86 -16.47 -17.77
C GLY A 49 -6.52 -16.43 -18.51
N GLN A 50 -5.48 -17.01 -17.91
CA GLN A 50 -4.12 -17.01 -18.45
C GLN A 50 -3.61 -18.42 -18.75
N GLU A 51 -2.66 -18.53 -19.68
CA GLU A 51 -1.80 -19.71 -19.75
C GLU A 51 -1.03 -19.87 -18.42
N ARG A 52 -0.85 -21.11 -17.96
CA ARG A 52 -0.39 -21.39 -16.60
C ARG A 52 1.11 -21.13 -16.45
N GLY A 53 1.47 -20.30 -15.48
CA GLY A 53 2.84 -19.89 -15.19
C GLY A 53 3.41 -20.48 -13.89
N PRO A 54 4.71 -20.27 -13.61
CA PRO A 54 5.36 -20.76 -12.39
C PRO A 54 5.07 -19.90 -11.14
N ASP A 55 4.57 -18.68 -11.30
CA ASP A 55 4.37 -17.69 -10.24
C ASP A 55 3.01 -16.95 -10.40
N ILE A 56 2.55 -16.29 -9.34
CA ILE A 56 1.34 -15.48 -9.30
C ILE A 56 1.60 -14.17 -10.08
N CYS A 57 0.82 -13.91 -11.13
CA CYS A 57 0.98 -12.70 -11.93
C CYS A 57 0.61 -11.42 -11.14
N SER A 58 1.03 -10.26 -11.64
CA SER A 58 0.85 -8.97 -10.96
C SER A 58 -0.61 -8.59 -10.67
N TRP A 59 -1.57 -9.05 -11.50
CA TRP A 59 -3.01 -8.89 -11.25
C TRP A 59 -3.44 -9.65 -9.99
N CYS A 60 -3.13 -10.94 -9.90
CA CYS A 60 -3.44 -11.73 -8.70
C CYS A 60 -2.64 -11.23 -7.48
N LYS A 61 -1.39 -10.79 -7.64
CA LYS A 61 -0.62 -10.13 -6.57
C LYS A 61 -1.26 -8.84 -6.06
N ASN A 62 -2.20 -8.20 -6.78
CA ASN A 62 -2.98 -7.06 -6.29
C ASN A 62 -4.18 -7.44 -5.40
N MET A 63 -4.73 -8.65 -5.52
CA MET A 63 -5.85 -9.16 -4.70
C MET A 63 -5.54 -9.19 -3.19
N SER A 64 -6.55 -9.43 -2.35
CA SER A 64 -6.33 -9.75 -0.93
C SER A 64 -5.76 -11.16 -0.76
N PHE A 65 -5.11 -11.42 0.38
CA PHE A 65 -4.64 -12.77 0.70
C PHE A 65 -5.81 -13.75 0.91
N ASP A 66 -6.89 -13.31 1.55
CA ASP A 66 -8.13 -14.08 1.71
C ASP A 66 -8.72 -14.52 0.36
N ALA A 67 -8.86 -13.61 -0.61
CA ALA A 67 -9.36 -13.94 -1.95
C ALA A 67 -8.39 -14.84 -2.74
N LEU A 68 -7.08 -14.74 -2.51
CA LEU A 68 -6.09 -15.64 -3.09
C LEU A 68 -6.18 -17.06 -2.51
N TYR A 69 -6.31 -17.20 -1.18
CA TYR A 69 -6.43 -18.52 -0.53
C TYR A 69 -7.75 -19.20 -0.91
N LYS A 70 -8.89 -18.50 -0.85
CA LYS A 70 -10.21 -19.01 -1.30
C LYS A 70 -10.16 -19.49 -2.75
N ARG A 71 -9.46 -18.76 -3.62
CA ARG A 71 -9.26 -19.16 -5.01
C ARG A 71 -8.36 -20.38 -5.16
N ALA A 72 -7.27 -20.45 -4.39
CA ALA A 72 -6.39 -21.61 -4.37
C ALA A 72 -7.10 -22.88 -3.88
N GLU A 73 -8.10 -22.76 -3.00
CA GLU A 73 -8.91 -23.89 -2.52
C GLU A 73 -9.85 -24.47 -3.58
N ALA A 74 -10.25 -23.66 -4.57
CA ALA A 74 -11.07 -24.08 -5.70
C ALA A 74 -10.28 -24.73 -6.85
N GLN A 75 -8.98 -25.02 -6.69
CA GLN A 75 -8.11 -25.54 -7.76
C GLN A 75 -7.44 -26.87 -7.37
N ALA A 76 -7.25 -27.76 -8.36
CA ALA A 76 -6.65 -29.08 -8.14
C ALA A 76 -5.20 -29.02 -7.62
N ASP A 77 -4.46 -27.95 -7.92
CA ASP A 77 -3.09 -27.71 -7.47
C ASP A 77 -3.00 -26.86 -6.18
N THR A 78 -4.06 -26.82 -5.37
CA THR A 78 -4.19 -25.98 -4.16
C THR A 78 -2.92 -25.91 -3.29
N ARG A 79 -2.21 -27.03 -3.08
CA ARG A 79 -0.97 -27.09 -2.28
C ARG A 79 0.19 -26.30 -2.89
N LEU A 80 0.27 -26.18 -4.22
CA LEU A 80 1.25 -25.36 -4.92
C LEU A 80 0.87 -23.88 -4.83
N LEU A 81 -0.39 -23.56 -5.13
CA LEU A 81 -0.89 -22.18 -5.08
C LEU A 81 -0.75 -21.57 -3.69
N LYS A 82 -1.11 -22.30 -2.63
CA LYS A 82 -0.93 -21.83 -1.24
C LYS A 82 0.53 -21.48 -0.95
N ARG A 83 1.49 -22.36 -1.28
CA ARG A 83 2.93 -22.07 -1.13
C ARG A 83 3.39 -20.81 -1.86
N LEU A 84 2.87 -20.55 -3.06
CA LEU A 84 3.18 -19.31 -3.81
C LEU A 84 2.58 -18.07 -3.15
N ILE A 85 1.38 -18.18 -2.58
CA ILE A 85 0.74 -17.10 -1.80
C ILE A 85 1.54 -16.83 -0.51
N ASP A 86 1.97 -17.88 0.19
CA ASP A 86 2.78 -17.80 1.41
C ASP A 86 4.15 -17.14 1.12
N ALA A 87 4.82 -17.56 0.03
CA ALA A 87 6.09 -16.97 -0.41
C ALA A 87 5.95 -15.48 -0.75
N TRP A 88 4.85 -15.08 -1.41
CA TRP A 88 4.52 -13.68 -1.70
C TRP A 88 4.20 -12.88 -0.42
N MET A 89 3.50 -13.48 0.54
CA MET A 89 3.23 -12.86 1.84
C MET A 89 4.54 -12.58 2.59
N HIS A 90 5.41 -13.57 2.70
CA HIS A 90 6.71 -13.43 3.34
C HIS A 90 7.66 -12.47 2.59
N GLN A 91 7.51 -12.31 1.27
CA GLN A 91 8.20 -11.26 0.51
C GLN A 91 7.75 -9.87 0.99
N LEU A 92 6.44 -9.61 1.06
CA LEU A 92 5.92 -8.32 1.54
C LEU A 92 6.26 -8.05 3.02
N GLU A 93 6.30 -9.08 3.87
CA GLU A 93 6.74 -8.95 5.28
C GLU A 93 8.21 -8.55 5.39
N ARG A 94 9.12 -9.16 4.60
CA ARG A 94 10.53 -8.74 4.53
C ARG A 94 10.67 -7.32 3.96
N ASP A 95 10.02 -7.02 2.84
CA ASP A 95 10.10 -5.73 2.17
C ASP A 95 9.56 -4.59 3.05
N ASN A 96 8.47 -4.80 3.79
CA ASN A 96 7.93 -3.81 4.72
C ASN A 96 8.85 -3.59 5.92
N SER A 97 9.38 -4.69 6.50
CA SER A 97 10.32 -4.62 7.62
C SER A 97 11.59 -3.86 7.25
N GLU A 98 12.13 -4.09 6.05
CA GLU A 98 13.31 -3.37 5.57
C GLU A 98 13.02 -1.89 5.28
N ARG A 99 11.83 -1.58 4.74
CA ARG A 99 11.40 -0.20 4.53
C ARG A 99 11.28 0.58 5.83
N ILE A 100 10.66 -0.02 6.85
CA ILE A 100 10.55 0.56 8.20
C ILE A 100 11.95 0.75 8.79
N ARG A 101 12.82 -0.27 8.73
CA ARG A 101 14.19 -0.24 9.26
C ARG A 101 15.06 0.86 8.63
N ARG A 102 14.87 1.17 7.36
CA ARG A 102 15.63 2.20 6.62
C ARG A 102 14.94 3.56 6.49
N GLY A 103 13.73 3.74 7.05
CA GLY A 103 12.94 4.97 6.87
C GLY A 103 12.53 5.23 5.41
N TRP A 104 12.48 4.19 4.58
CA TRP A 104 12.09 4.28 3.18
C TRP A 104 10.57 4.47 3.01
N PRO A 105 10.11 4.97 1.84
CA PRO A 105 8.68 5.02 1.51
C PRO A 105 7.98 3.68 1.78
N CYS A 106 6.87 3.75 2.52
CA CYS A 106 6.10 2.60 2.97
C CYS A 106 5.43 1.88 1.79
N LEU A 107 4.96 0.65 2.01
CA LEU A 107 4.04 0.00 1.09
C LEU A 107 2.68 0.71 1.11
N CYS A 108 2.01 0.78 -0.04
CA CYS A 108 0.59 1.14 -0.12
C CYS A 108 -0.22 0.25 0.85
N ALA A 109 -1.19 0.81 1.58
CA ALA A 109 -1.95 0.09 2.61
C ALA A 109 -2.63 -1.20 2.09
N SER A 110 -2.98 -1.27 0.81
CA SER A 110 -3.49 -2.50 0.16
C SER A 110 -2.45 -3.63 0.04
N LYS A 111 -1.17 -3.39 0.37
CA LYS A 111 -0.05 -4.33 0.36
C LYS A 111 0.84 -4.29 1.62
N ASP A 112 0.67 -3.32 2.51
CA ASP A 112 1.31 -3.31 3.84
C ASP A 112 0.73 -4.48 4.68
N PRO A 113 1.56 -5.45 5.13
CA PRO A 113 1.10 -6.62 5.89
C PRO A 113 0.34 -6.31 7.17
N GLU A 114 0.49 -5.12 7.79
CA GLU A 114 -0.29 -4.73 8.96
C GLU A 114 -1.80 -4.80 8.69
N TYR A 115 -2.25 -4.29 7.53
CA TYR A 115 -3.67 -4.20 7.22
C TYR A 115 -4.26 -5.48 6.60
N ARG A 116 -3.48 -6.58 6.50
CA ARG A 116 -3.90 -7.79 5.76
C ARG A 116 -5.20 -8.44 6.26
N PHE A 117 -5.53 -8.26 7.54
CA PHE A 117 -6.72 -8.82 8.17
C PHE A 117 -7.89 -7.83 8.36
N HIS A 118 -7.70 -6.54 8.06
CA HIS A 118 -8.77 -5.54 8.18
C HIS A 118 -9.94 -5.88 7.26
N ALA A 119 -11.17 -5.61 7.71
CA ALA A 119 -12.38 -5.93 6.95
C ALA A 119 -12.36 -5.31 5.54
N TRP A 120 -12.04 -4.02 5.45
CA TRP A 120 -11.90 -3.28 4.18
C TRP A 120 -10.91 -3.93 3.19
N ARG A 121 -9.92 -4.67 3.69
CA ARG A 121 -8.90 -5.30 2.85
C ARG A 121 -9.38 -6.59 2.19
N ARG A 122 -10.41 -7.27 2.70
CA ARG A 122 -10.81 -8.61 2.24
C ARG A 122 -11.23 -8.63 0.78
N ASP A 123 -12.08 -7.68 0.38
CA ASP A 123 -12.71 -7.72 -0.95
C ASP A 123 -12.10 -6.73 -1.95
N PHE A 124 -11.28 -5.77 -1.50
CA PHE A 124 -10.69 -4.78 -2.39
C PHE A 124 -9.68 -5.37 -3.39
N ASN A 125 -9.95 -5.18 -4.69
CA ASN A 125 -9.02 -5.44 -5.78
C ASN A 125 -9.05 -4.25 -6.75
N PRO A 126 -7.90 -3.59 -7.03
CA PRO A 126 -7.85 -2.50 -8.01
C PRO A 126 -8.05 -2.94 -9.47
N LYS A 127 -8.21 -4.24 -9.77
CA LYS A 127 -8.50 -4.77 -11.12
C LYS A 127 -7.55 -4.20 -12.19
N ASP A 128 -6.26 -4.21 -11.88
CA ASP A 128 -5.16 -3.69 -12.70
C ASP A 128 -3.97 -4.67 -12.62
N SER A 129 -3.24 -4.83 -13.72
CA SER A 129 -2.01 -5.63 -13.79
C SER A 129 -0.77 -4.89 -13.28
N ARG A 130 -0.83 -3.57 -13.06
CA ARG A 130 0.26 -2.79 -12.45
C ARG A 130 0.31 -3.08 -10.95
N LEU A 131 1.46 -3.51 -10.41
CA LEU A 131 1.62 -3.67 -8.95
C LEU A 131 1.36 -2.35 -8.20
N CYS A 132 1.06 -2.43 -6.91
CA CYS A 132 0.88 -1.24 -6.07
C CYS A 132 2.24 -0.55 -5.81
N GLY A 133 2.29 0.77 -5.99
CA GLY A 133 3.47 1.57 -5.66
C GLY A 133 3.67 1.78 -4.15
N THR A 134 4.75 2.48 -3.81
CA THR A 134 5.03 2.97 -2.46
C THR A 134 4.27 4.25 -2.14
N VAL A 135 4.28 4.65 -0.87
CA VAL A 135 3.58 5.84 -0.35
C VAL A 135 4.45 6.58 0.67
N ARG A 136 4.14 7.85 0.95
CA ARG A 136 4.89 8.67 1.91
C ARG A 136 4.63 8.24 3.36
N HIS A 137 3.50 7.59 3.62
CA HIS A 137 3.01 7.34 4.97
C HIS A 137 2.43 5.93 5.15
N ARG A 138 2.67 5.34 6.31
CA ARG A 138 1.98 4.12 6.77
C ARG A 138 0.46 4.36 6.79
N GLY A 139 -0.30 3.36 6.40
CA GLY A 139 -1.77 3.43 6.25
C GLY A 139 -2.27 4.21 5.04
N GLN A 140 -1.40 4.71 4.15
CA GLN A 140 -1.80 5.44 2.95
C GLN A 140 -2.03 4.50 1.76
N LEU A 141 -3.14 4.64 1.05
CA LEU A 141 -3.34 4.05 -0.28
C LEU A 141 -2.56 4.85 -1.31
N CYS A 142 -1.90 4.19 -2.27
CA CYS A 142 -1.31 4.93 -3.38
C CYS A 142 -2.42 5.54 -4.26
N ALA A 143 -2.13 6.65 -4.95
CA ALA A 143 -3.11 7.44 -5.70
C ALA A 143 -3.95 6.64 -6.73
N ARG A 144 -3.43 5.50 -7.23
CA ARG A 144 -4.22 4.54 -8.01
C ARG A 144 -5.24 3.79 -7.14
N CYS A 145 -4.79 3.11 -6.09
CA CYS A 145 -5.66 2.32 -5.23
C CYS A 145 -6.73 3.18 -4.52
N TYR A 146 -6.41 4.43 -4.16
CA TYR A 146 -7.39 5.36 -3.62
C TYR A 146 -8.46 5.71 -4.68
N ARG A 147 -8.04 6.18 -5.87
CA ARG A 147 -8.96 6.49 -6.96
C ARG A 147 -9.84 5.31 -7.33
N THR A 148 -9.27 4.11 -7.46
CA THR A 148 -10.04 2.91 -7.80
C THR A 148 -10.95 2.42 -6.68
N ALA A 149 -10.67 2.74 -5.42
CA ALA A 149 -11.65 2.55 -4.35
C ALA A 149 -12.82 3.55 -4.46
N GLN A 150 -12.58 4.78 -4.92
CA GLN A 150 -13.64 5.75 -5.22
C GLN A 150 -14.47 5.32 -6.45
N GLU A 151 -13.80 4.89 -7.53
CA GLU A 151 -14.43 4.37 -8.77
C GLU A 151 -15.23 3.07 -8.53
N GLN A 152 -14.93 2.32 -7.46
CA GLN A 152 -15.67 1.12 -7.02
C GLN A 152 -16.64 1.42 -5.85
N GLU A 153 -16.92 2.69 -5.55
CA GLU A 153 -17.86 3.13 -4.50
C GLU A 153 -17.64 2.45 -3.13
N CYS A 154 -16.37 2.21 -2.78
CA CYS A 154 -15.98 1.44 -1.60
C CYS A 154 -16.41 2.12 -0.31
N THR A 155 -17.51 1.68 0.29
CA THR A 155 -18.10 2.22 1.53
C THR A 155 -17.12 2.31 2.70
N TRP A 156 -16.16 1.39 2.77
CA TRP A 156 -15.08 1.38 3.77
C TRP A 156 -14.11 2.57 3.66
N LEU A 157 -14.12 3.36 2.59
CA LEU A 157 -13.42 4.65 2.53
C LEU A 157 -13.94 5.65 3.58
N ALA A 158 -15.10 5.40 4.20
CA ALA A 158 -15.53 6.12 5.40
C ALA A 158 -14.62 5.93 6.62
N GLU A 159 -13.74 4.91 6.64
CA GLU A 159 -12.67 4.71 7.64
C GLU A 159 -11.37 5.47 7.30
N PHE A 160 -11.34 6.18 6.16
CA PHE A 160 -10.18 6.90 5.65
C PHE A 160 -10.39 8.43 5.69
N ASP A 161 -9.28 9.15 5.80
CA ASP A 161 -9.16 10.60 5.79
C ASP A 161 -8.36 11.00 4.55
N GLY A 162 -9.08 11.25 3.44
CA GLY A 162 -8.48 11.24 2.12
C GLY A 162 -7.98 9.83 1.78
N ASP A 163 -6.73 9.71 1.34
CA ASP A 163 -6.12 8.43 0.97
C ASP A 163 -5.56 7.62 2.15
N ARG A 164 -5.74 8.08 3.41
CA ARG A 164 -5.01 7.59 4.57
C ARG A 164 -5.92 7.02 5.65
N TYR A 165 -5.66 5.77 6.05
CA TYR A 165 -6.46 5.02 7.02
C TYR A 165 -6.49 5.69 8.41
N GLY A 166 -7.67 5.71 9.03
CA GLY A 166 -7.93 6.44 10.27
C GLY A 166 -7.82 7.95 10.12
N PHE A 167 -8.24 8.69 11.14
CA PHE A 167 -8.31 10.16 11.14
C PHE A 167 -7.12 10.78 11.87
N PRO A 168 -6.82 12.08 11.69
CA PRO A 168 -5.90 12.77 12.58
C PRO A 168 -6.51 12.74 13.99
N CYS A 169 -5.69 12.52 15.02
CA CYS A 169 -6.12 12.79 16.39
C CYS A 169 -6.52 14.27 16.50
N VAL A 170 -7.56 14.59 17.26
CA VAL A 170 -8.10 15.94 17.45
C VAL A 170 -7.05 17.02 17.78
N PHE A 171 -5.96 16.70 18.49
CA PHE A 171 -4.84 17.63 18.72
C PHE A 171 -4.03 17.97 17.46
N GLU A 172 -3.93 17.06 16.49
CA GLU A 172 -3.20 17.23 15.23
C GLU A 172 -4.11 17.43 14.00
N ASP A 173 -5.44 17.42 14.17
CA ASP A 173 -6.35 17.81 13.10
C ASP A 173 -6.28 19.33 12.88
N HIS A 174 -5.88 19.73 11.68
CA HIS A 174 -5.78 21.13 11.27
C HIS A 174 -7.14 21.78 11.04
N ARG A 175 -8.19 20.98 10.77
CA ARG A 175 -9.57 21.47 10.61
C ARG A 175 -10.06 22.07 11.92
N LEU A 176 -9.75 21.41 13.03
CA LEU A 176 -10.05 21.81 14.42
C LEU A 176 -9.01 22.81 14.98
N ARG A 177 -8.44 23.68 14.13
CA ARG A 177 -7.54 24.78 14.52
C ARG A 177 -8.08 26.17 14.16
N ARG A 178 -9.31 26.28 13.63
CA ARG A 178 -9.99 27.58 13.51
C ARG A 178 -10.31 28.10 14.93
N PRO A 179 -10.22 29.42 15.21
CA PRO A 179 -10.45 29.94 16.56
C PRO A 179 -11.83 29.59 17.15
N VAL A 180 -12.87 29.50 16.31
CA VAL A 180 -14.23 29.10 16.74
C VAL A 180 -14.30 27.65 17.23
N ASP A 181 -13.50 26.75 16.66
CA ASP A 181 -13.39 25.35 17.12
C ASP A 181 -12.46 25.22 18.33
N ALA A 182 -11.67 26.25 18.65
CA ALA A 182 -10.57 26.17 19.61
C ALA A 182 -11.02 26.40 21.07
N ASN A 183 -12.33 26.56 21.35
CA ASN A 183 -12.81 26.82 22.71
C ASN A 183 -12.50 25.69 23.71
N TRP A 184 -12.35 24.44 23.25
CA TRP A 184 -11.86 23.34 24.10
C TRP A 184 -10.34 23.38 24.34
N LYS A 185 -9.57 24.14 23.52
CA LYS A 185 -8.11 24.30 23.62
C LYS A 185 -7.65 25.19 24.76
N ILE A 186 -8.58 25.88 25.40
CA ILE A 186 -8.38 26.57 26.68
C ILE A 186 -8.00 25.55 27.79
N GLY A 187 -8.37 24.27 27.63
CA GLY A 187 -7.87 23.20 28.51
C GLY A 187 -8.49 23.17 29.91
N PRO A 188 -7.82 22.53 30.88
CA PRO A 188 -8.18 22.61 32.29
C PRO A 188 -7.74 23.95 32.89
N LEU A 189 -8.51 24.45 33.87
CA LEU A 189 -8.09 25.57 34.69
C LEU A 189 -7.40 25.08 35.97
N ASP A 190 -6.38 25.79 36.42
CA ASP A 190 -5.72 25.58 37.71
C ASP A 190 -6.59 26.04 38.90
N ALA A 191 -6.05 25.99 40.12
CA ALA A 191 -6.75 26.42 41.33
C ALA A 191 -6.91 27.95 41.44
N GLN A 192 -6.29 28.71 40.54
CA GLN A 192 -6.29 30.17 40.45
C GLN A 192 -7.14 30.66 39.27
N GLY A 193 -7.65 29.75 38.43
CA GLY A 193 -8.50 30.03 37.27
C GLY A 193 -7.75 30.19 35.94
N HIS A 194 -6.44 29.94 35.88
CA HIS A 194 -5.65 30.06 34.65
C HIS A 194 -5.65 28.76 33.84
N PRO A 195 -5.67 28.84 32.49
CA PRO A 195 -5.50 27.68 31.63
C PRO A 195 -4.04 27.22 31.57
N ASP A 196 -3.79 25.90 31.60
CA ASP A 196 -2.46 25.35 31.28
C ASP A 196 -2.20 25.46 29.77
N PRO A 197 -1.19 26.23 29.30
CA PRO A 197 -0.92 26.40 27.88
C PRO A 197 -0.31 25.16 27.21
N ASN A 198 0.12 24.14 27.96
CA ASN A 198 0.79 22.94 27.43
C ASN A 198 -0.03 21.65 27.58
N TRP A 199 -1.28 21.71 28.06
CA TRP A 199 -2.11 20.53 28.36
C TRP A 199 -2.29 19.57 27.15
N GLU A 200 -2.27 20.11 25.92
CA GLU A 200 -2.32 19.30 24.70
C GLU A 200 -1.06 18.43 24.49
N LYS A 201 0.10 18.82 25.05
CA LYS A 201 1.44 18.32 24.66
C LYS A 201 2.51 18.46 25.78
N ASP A 202 2.44 17.65 26.84
CA ASP A 202 3.67 17.28 27.58
C ASP A 202 4.52 16.33 26.70
N PRO A 203 5.71 16.75 26.21
CA PRO A 203 6.54 15.93 25.33
C PRO A 203 7.55 15.05 26.11
N ARG A 204 7.63 15.19 27.43
CA ARG A 204 8.58 14.50 28.31
C ARG A 204 8.00 13.20 28.86
N ARG A 205 6.69 13.17 29.10
CA ARG A 205 5.97 11.98 29.61
C ARG A 205 5.38 11.06 28.54
N HIS A 206 5.11 11.55 27.33
CA HIS A 206 4.28 10.81 26.36
C HIS A 206 4.88 10.79 24.95
N GLY A 207 4.68 9.65 24.26
CA GLY A 207 5.14 9.44 22.89
C GLY A 207 4.36 10.24 21.83
N ARG A 208 4.82 10.16 20.58
CA ARG A 208 4.20 10.88 19.44
C ARG A 208 2.73 10.51 19.27
N CYS A 209 1.94 11.51 18.87
CA CYS A 209 0.54 11.37 18.53
C CYS A 209 0.33 10.44 17.32
N GLU A 210 -0.83 9.78 17.26
CA GLU A 210 -1.18 8.76 16.27
C GLU A 210 -2.49 9.10 15.56
N ARG A 211 -2.90 8.27 14.62
CA ARG A 211 -4.22 8.39 13.98
C ARG A 211 -5.29 7.78 14.87
N ALA A 212 -6.47 8.41 14.90
CA ALA A 212 -7.63 7.93 15.63
C ALA A 212 -8.52 7.06 14.74
N ARG A 213 -9.44 6.29 15.33
CA ARG A 213 -10.34 5.39 14.58
C ARG A 213 -11.47 6.16 13.91
N PHE A 214 -11.98 7.20 14.56
CA PHE A 214 -13.13 7.98 14.11
C PHE A 214 -12.80 9.47 13.93
N LYS A 215 -13.62 10.17 13.15
CA LYS A 215 -13.55 11.63 13.00
C LYS A 215 -13.76 12.29 14.37
N ASN A 216 -13.08 13.42 14.60
CA ASN A 216 -13.16 14.17 15.85
C ASN A 216 -12.85 13.34 17.11
N GLN A 217 -12.01 12.30 17.00
CA GLN A 217 -11.59 11.45 18.12
C GLN A 217 -10.11 11.70 18.53
N LEU A 218 -9.81 11.52 19.81
CA LEU A 218 -8.45 11.33 20.31
C LEU A 218 -7.89 9.97 19.87
N CYS A 219 -6.61 9.89 19.49
CA CYS A 219 -5.95 8.58 19.39
C CYS A 219 -5.74 7.98 20.80
N GLN A 220 -5.59 6.66 20.92
CA GLN A 220 -5.55 5.96 22.21
C GLN A 220 -4.52 6.55 23.19
N LYS A 221 -3.31 6.88 22.71
CA LYS A 221 -2.25 7.50 23.53
C LYS A 221 -2.66 8.87 24.10
N CYS A 222 -3.38 9.66 23.30
CA CYS A 222 -3.91 10.94 23.72
C CYS A 222 -5.12 10.80 24.64
N PHE A 223 -6.03 9.85 24.37
CA PHE A 223 -7.16 9.55 25.26
C PHE A 223 -6.70 9.10 26.65
N ASN A 224 -5.79 8.12 26.73
CA ASN A 224 -5.26 7.63 28.01
C ASN A 224 -4.67 8.76 28.85
N ARG A 225 -3.86 9.63 28.24
CA ARG A 225 -3.33 10.84 28.89
C ARG A 225 -4.43 11.81 29.32
N MET A 226 -5.50 11.97 28.54
CA MET A 226 -6.58 12.87 28.88
C MET A 226 -7.41 12.40 30.08
N CYS A 227 -7.52 11.09 30.31
CA CYS A 227 -8.17 10.54 31.50
C CYS A 227 -7.47 10.93 32.83
N GLU A 228 -6.18 11.30 32.79
CA GLU A 228 -5.44 11.82 33.95
C GLU A 228 -5.77 13.30 34.27
N ILE A 229 -6.41 14.03 33.34
CA ILE A 229 -6.62 15.48 33.44
C ILE A 229 -8.03 15.81 33.95
N ARG A 230 -8.07 16.47 35.12
CA ARG A 230 -9.33 16.89 35.76
C ARG A 230 -10.16 17.77 34.81
N GLY A 231 -11.39 17.33 34.54
CA GLY A 231 -12.37 18.07 33.75
C GLY A 231 -12.36 17.80 32.25
N PHE A 232 -11.50 16.92 31.70
CA PHE A 232 -11.45 16.66 30.25
C PHE A 232 -12.81 16.21 29.66
N GLY A 233 -13.61 15.50 30.46
CA GLY A 233 -14.97 15.05 30.13
C GLY A 233 -15.98 16.17 29.81
N ARG A 234 -15.63 17.44 30.05
CA ARG A 234 -16.36 18.62 29.54
C ARG A 234 -16.31 18.70 28.01
N TYR A 235 -15.15 18.42 27.42
CA TYR A 235 -14.90 18.62 25.99
C TYR A 235 -15.02 17.32 25.20
N PHE A 236 -14.57 16.21 25.79
CA PHE A 236 -14.62 14.88 25.19
C PHE A 236 -15.60 13.97 25.94
N ASP A 237 -16.03 12.89 25.31
CA ASP A 237 -16.63 11.77 26.03
C ASP A 237 -15.54 10.94 26.76
N THR A 238 -15.95 10.21 27.80
CA THR A 238 -15.06 9.47 28.72
C THR A 238 -14.92 7.98 28.40
N GLU A 239 -15.53 7.51 27.31
CA GLU A 239 -15.54 6.11 26.86
C GLU A 239 -14.63 5.92 25.63
N TRP A 240 -14.72 6.83 24.66
CA TRP A 240 -14.04 6.76 23.36
C TRP A 240 -13.16 7.97 23.03
N GLY A 241 -13.26 9.08 23.77
CA GLY A 241 -12.48 10.29 23.50
C GLY A 241 -12.90 11.04 22.24
N MET A 242 -14.17 10.95 21.85
CA MET A 242 -14.81 11.78 20.84
C MET A 242 -15.02 13.20 21.38
N LEU A 243 -14.70 14.21 20.59
CA LEU A 243 -15.00 15.61 20.87
C LEU A 243 -16.53 15.81 20.82
N ARG A 244 -17.11 16.38 21.88
CA ARG A 244 -18.56 16.54 22.02
C ARG A 244 -19.13 17.50 20.96
N GLY A 245 -20.34 17.19 20.49
CA GLY A 245 -21.07 18.03 19.52
C GLY A 245 -21.20 19.47 20.00
N GLY A 246 -20.98 20.43 19.09
CA GLY A 246 -20.89 21.86 19.39
C GLY A 246 -19.48 22.39 19.67
N MET A 247 -18.47 21.51 19.86
CA MET A 247 -17.07 21.92 20.09
C MET A 247 -16.13 21.69 18.88
N GLY A 248 -16.65 21.29 17.72
CA GLY A 248 -15.85 21.03 16.52
C GLY A 248 -16.68 20.78 15.26
N VAL A 249 -17.29 21.84 14.73
CA VAL A 249 -18.18 21.85 13.55
C VAL A 249 -17.87 23.08 12.68
#